data_AF-A0A7W0HAX4-F1
#
_entry.id   AF-A0A7W0HAX4-F1
#
_cell.length_a   1.000
_cell.length_b   1.000
_cell.length_c   1.000
_cell.angle_alpha   90.00
_cell.angle_beta   90.00
_cell.angle_gamma   90.00
#
_symmetry.space_group_name_H-M   'P 1'
#
loop_
_entity.id
_entity.type
_entity.pdbx_description
1 polymer ?
#
loop_
_entity_poly.entity_id
_entity_poly.type
_entity_poly.pdbx_seq_one_letter_code
_entity_poly.pdbx_strand_id
1 'polypeptide(L)'
;MPPSSQWGVIDGFVATATWAQLQTSPGAPLTPNNPIDQAIAAVRAQNGPAGMKLKLRVKAGIDAPQWAKQLGGDPVPMIWGKKTVTVGRFWTAPFGTAYRDLQNQLAAKYDAVPEILQTEISRCTTYWTEPYYRQWQTDRTRQAFLDAGYTAEADDVCHTEEIRAHDVWAQTRSGLSVSPFWRLSANGGVRYDMAYTEDMMRYCRSVLGPRCVLENYSLRWPLLSGHYDQLHAALEALGPPLAFQTANPAKVGDWYAALNWAADIGTNSVELNQMYPTYDVTRLDAVGDRLRANPPGG
;
A
#
# COMPACT_ATOMS: atom_id res chain seq x y z
N MET A 1 -13.87 9.51 -4.67
CA MET A 1 -15.10 8.76 -4.99
C MET A 1 -15.21 8.64 -6.51
N PRO A 2 -15.66 7.49 -7.06
CA PRO A 2 -15.89 7.34 -8.48
C PRO A 2 -17.03 8.24 -8.98
N PRO A 3 -17.02 8.65 -10.27
CA PRO A 3 -18.15 9.31 -10.92
C PRO A 3 -19.45 8.54 -10.73
N SER A 4 -20.57 9.26 -10.60
CA SER A 4 -21.89 8.64 -10.40
C SER A 4 -22.33 7.73 -11.53
N SER A 5 -21.85 7.98 -12.75
CA SER A 5 -22.07 7.12 -13.92
C SER A 5 -21.46 5.73 -13.81
N GLN A 6 -20.60 5.49 -12.81
CA GLN A 6 -19.91 4.20 -12.59
C GLN A 6 -20.31 3.55 -11.26
N TRP A 7 -21.29 4.11 -10.55
CA TRP A 7 -21.87 3.46 -9.39
C TRP A 7 -22.58 2.18 -9.81
N GLY A 8 -22.45 1.12 -9.01
CA GLY A 8 -22.93 -0.22 -9.33
C GLY A 8 -21.92 -1.11 -10.05
N VAL A 9 -20.90 -0.52 -10.68
CA VAL A 9 -19.78 -1.27 -11.31
C VAL A 9 -18.51 -1.17 -10.48
N ILE A 10 -18.25 0.00 -9.88
CA ILE A 10 -17.13 0.22 -8.96
C ILE A 10 -17.62 0.03 -7.52
N ASP A 11 -17.06 -0.97 -6.84
CA ASP A 11 -17.46 -1.36 -5.49
C ASP A 11 -16.77 -0.55 -4.37
N GLY A 12 -15.68 0.14 -4.71
CA GLY A 12 -14.90 0.89 -3.71
C GLY A 12 -13.96 1.92 -4.31
N PHE A 13 -13.41 2.77 -3.44
CA PHE A 13 -12.34 3.70 -3.82
C PHE A 13 -11.32 3.89 -2.71
N VAL A 14 -10.15 4.42 -3.10
CA VAL A 14 -9.06 4.70 -2.17
C VAL A 14 -9.29 6.03 -1.48
N ALA A 15 -9.41 6.02 -0.15
CA ALA A 15 -9.32 7.20 0.69
C ALA A 15 -7.84 7.43 1.04
N THR A 16 -7.21 8.39 0.35
CA THR A 16 -5.81 8.73 0.60
C THR A 16 -5.71 9.82 1.67
N ALA A 17 -4.88 9.59 2.68
CA ALA A 17 -4.50 10.58 3.68
C ALA A 17 -2.97 10.57 3.84
N THR A 18 -2.37 11.74 4.01
CA THR A 18 -0.97 11.80 4.46
C THR A 18 -0.92 11.62 5.96
N TRP A 19 0.15 11.04 6.50
CA TRP A 19 0.33 11.02 7.95
C TRP A 19 0.37 12.45 8.52
N ALA A 20 0.93 13.42 7.78
CA ALA A 20 0.91 14.82 8.19
C ALA A 20 -0.49 15.44 8.33
N GLN A 21 -1.47 14.99 7.55
CA GLN A 21 -2.88 15.39 7.69
C GLN A 21 -3.57 14.73 8.88
N LEU A 22 -3.02 13.62 9.39
CA LEU A 22 -3.62 12.83 10.46
C LEU A 22 -3.08 13.26 11.84
N GLN A 23 -1.76 13.43 12.00
CA GLN A 23 -1.16 13.78 13.28
C GLN A 23 -0.21 14.99 13.18
N THR A 24 -0.62 16.10 13.78
CA THR A 24 0.10 17.39 13.69
C THR A 24 1.33 17.46 14.60
N SER A 25 1.36 16.70 15.70
CA SER A 25 2.49 16.63 16.64
C SER A 25 2.61 15.21 17.24
N PRO A 26 3.74 14.88 17.91
CA PRO A 26 3.95 13.56 18.50
C PRO A 26 2.85 13.19 19.50
N GLY A 27 2.21 12.03 19.30
CA GLY A 27 1.15 11.53 20.17
C GLY A 27 -0.15 12.34 20.15
N ALA A 28 -0.27 13.34 19.25
CA ALA A 28 -1.52 14.06 19.08
C ALA A 28 -2.64 13.11 18.65
N PRO A 29 -3.89 13.35 19.08
CA PRO A 29 -5.06 12.71 18.51
C PRO A 29 -5.11 12.90 16.99
N LEU A 30 -5.79 11.98 16.30
CA LEU A 30 -6.11 12.17 14.89
C LEU A 30 -6.86 13.49 14.68
N THR A 31 -6.39 14.29 13.73
CA THR A 31 -7.00 15.54 13.33
C THR A 31 -8.48 15.29 12.97
N PRO A 32 -9.43 16.03 13.57
CA PRO A 32 -10.85 15.90 13.21
C PRO A 32 -11.10 16.31 11.76
N ASN A 33 -12.13 15.72 11.14
CA ASN A 33 -12.51 16.02 9.75
C ASN A 33 -11.34 15.84 8.76
N ASN A 34 -10.46 14.87 9.02
CA ASN A 34 -9.37 14.52 8.14
C ASN A 34 -9.90 13.81 6.86
N PRO A 35 -9.06 13.55 5.85
CA PRO A 35 -9.51 12.97 4.59
C PRO A 35 -10.26 11.64 4.71
N ILE A 36 -9.99 10.83 5.75
CA ILE A 36 -10.70 9.56 6.00
C ILE A 36 -12.12 9.86 6.48
N ASP A 37 -12.28 10.79 7.43
CA ASP A 37 -13.61 11.23 7.90
C ASP A 37 -14.46 11.77 6.74
N GLN A 38 -13.85 12.56 5.86
CA GLN A 38 -14.51 13.13 4.69
C GLN A 38 -14.92 12.05 3.67
N ALA A 39 -14.09 11.02 3.47
CA ALA A 39 -14.42 9.90 2.60
C ALA A 39 -15.60 9.07 3.14
N ILE A 40 -15.62 8.80 4.45
CA ILE A 40 -16.73 8.12 5.11
C ILE A 40 -18.02 8.95 4.98
N ALA A 41 -17.94 10.26 5.24
CA ALA A 41 -19.08 11.16 5.11
C ALA A 41 -19.63 11.21 3.68
N ALA A 42 -18.74 11.17 2.67
CA ALA A 42 -19.15 11.12 1.27
C ALA A 42 -19.90 9.82 0.91
N VAL A 43 -19.47 8.67 1.43
CA VAL A 43 -20.19 7.40 1.24
C VAL A 43 -21.55 7.42 1.94
N ARG A 44 -21.64 8.02 3.13
CA ARG A 44 -22.88 8.09 3.93
C ARG A 44 -23.86 9.18 3.50
N ALA A 45 -23.48 10.08 2.61
CA ALA A 45 -24.38 11.11 2.11
C ALA A 45 -25.60 10.47 1.43
N GLN A 46 -26.77 11.11 1.48
CA GLN A 46 -28.03 10.55 0.95
C GLN A 46 -27.98 10.17 -0.55
N ASN A 47 -27.10 10.81 -1.31
CA ASN A 47 -26.87 10.50 -2.71
C ASN A 47 -25.60 9.65 -2.92
N GLY A 48 -25.02 9.08 -1.87
CA GLY A 48 -23.86 8.21 -1.95
C GLY A 48 -24.22 6.84 -2.51
N PRO A 49 -23.29 6.15 -3.18
CA PRO A 49 -23.51 4.79 -3.65
C PRO A 49 -23.66 3.83 -2.47
N ALA A 50 -24.82 3.17 -2.38
CA ALA A 50 -25.10 2.17 -1.36
C ALA A 50 -24.04 1.05 -1.42
N GLY A 51 -23.51 0.66 -0.26
CA GLY A 51 -22.55 -0.45 -0.13
C GLY A 51 -21.11 -0.13 -0.53
N MET A 52 -20.80 1.08 -1.01
CA MET A 52 -19.46 1.48 -1.43
C MET A 52 -18.43 1.30 -0.31
N LYS A 53 -17.29 0.70 -0.65
CA LYS A 53 -16.19 0.41 0.26
C LYS A 53 -15.02 1.38 0.11
N LEU A 54 -14.21 1.46 1.16
CA LEU A 54 -13.02 2.28 1.23
C LEU A 54 -11.79 1.39 1.47
N LYS A 55 -10.75 1.65 0.69
CA LYS A 55 -9.38 1.27 1.01
C LYS A 55 -8.66 2.50 1.56
N LEU A 56 -8.15 2.45 2.78
CA LEU A 56 -7.35 3.52 3.34
C LEU A 56 -5.92 3.42 2.82
N ARG A 57 -5.42 4.52 2.25
CA ARG A 57 -4.01 4.68 1.86
C ARG A 57 -3.39 5.79 2.70
N VAL A 58 -2.76 5.39 3.80
CA VAL A 58 -2.02 6.33 4.66
C VAL A 58 -0.59 6.42 4.18
N LYS A 59 -0.19 7.59 3.66
CA LYS A 59 1.15 7.82 3.13
C LYS A 59 2.11 8.24 4.26
N ALA A 60 3.02 7.34 4.65
CA ALA A 60 3.95 7.56 5.77
C ALA A 60 5.42 7.78 5.36
N GLY A 61 5.75 7.71 4.07
CA GLY A 61 7.10 8.02 3.57
C GLY A 61 7.37 9.53 3.49
N ILE A 62 7.46 10.10 2.27
CA ILE A 62 7.69 11.55 2.09
C ILE A 62 6.56 12.43 2.66
N ASP A 63 5.42 11.85 2.97
CA ASP A 63 4.22 12.53 3.45
C ASP A 63 4.02 12.40 4.97
N ALA A 64 5.03 11.88 5.69
CA ALA A 64 5.12 11.96 7.14
C ALA A 64 5.15 13.42 7.63
N PRO A 65 4.59 13.74 8.81
CA PRO A 65 4.76 15.04 9.41
C PRO A 65 6.23 15.31 9.74
N GLN A 66 6.63 16.58 9.73
CA GLN A 66 8.03 16.97 9.93
C GLN A 66 8.61 16.45 11.25
N TRP A 67 7.83 16.46 12.33
CA TRP A 67 8.24 15.93 13.63
C TRP A 67 8.60 14.44 13.55
N ALA A 68 7.84 13.65 12.80
CA ALA A 68 8.10 12.22 12.63
C ALA A 68 9.34 11.99 11.77
N LYS A 69 9.55 12.83 10.74
CA LYS A 69 10.75 12.75 9.90
C LYS A 69 12.04 13.04 10.65
N GLN A 70 11.97 13.78 11.76
CA GLN A 70 13.10 14.11 12.64
C GLN A 70 13.39 13.03 13.70
N LEU A 71 12.57 11.98 13.77
CA LEU A 71 12.79 10.88 14.71
C LEU A 71 13.97 10.01 14.27
N GLY A 72 14.89 9.78 15.20
CA GLY A 72 16.12 9.03 14.95
C GLY A 72 17.23 9.83 14.27
N GLY A 73 17.03 11.14 14.03
CA GLY A 73 18.00 12.05 13.43
C GLY A 73 17.39 12.90 12.32
N ASP A 74 18.23 13.67 11.62
CA ASP A 74 17.76 14.55 10.54
C ASP A 74 17.06 13.77 9.42
N PRO A 75 16.01 14.34 8.80
CA PRO A 75 15.34 13.76 7.65
C PRO A 75 16.32 13.48 6.51
N VAL A 76 16.14 12.34 5.84
CA VAL A 76 17.07 11.87 4.82
C VAL A 76 16.65 12.40 3.45
N PRO A 77 17.54 13.09 2.71
CA PRO A 77 17.23 13.59 1.38
C PRO A 77 17.18 12.44 0.36
N MET A 78 16.21 12.54 -0.55
CA MET A 78 16.01 11.60 -1.65
C MET A 78 15.73 12.37 -2.94
N ILE A 79 16.34 11.95 -4.03
CA ILE A 79 16.07 12.50 -5.36
C ILE A 79 14.86 11.79 -5.96
N TRP A 80 13.84 12.56 -6.34
CA TRP A 80 12.66 12.07 -7.05
C TRP A 80 12.37 12.96 -8.27
N GLY A 81 12.54 12.39 -9.48
CA GLY A 81 12.49 13.16 -10.72
C GLY A 81 13.51 14.31 -10.69
N LYS A 82 13.03 15.55 -10.79
CA LYS A 82 13.85 16.77 -10.74
C LYS A 82 13.87 17.43 -9.35
N LYS A 83 13.29 16.80 -8.33
CA LYS A 83 13.13 17.37 -6.99
C LYS A 83 13.97 16.62 -5.96
N THR A 84 14.40 17.34 -4.93
CA THR A 84 14.86 16.73 -3.68
C THR A 84 13.72 16.76 -2.69
N VAL A 85 13.35 15.61 -2.15
CA VAL A 85 12.36 15.44 -1.09
C VAL A 85 13.04 14.83 0.13
N THR A 86 12.34 14.78 1.27
CA THR A 86 12.87 14.14 2.49
C THR A 86 11.92 13.07 3.02
N VAL A 87 12.50 12.02 3.57
CA VAL A 87 11.80 10.99 4.34
C VAL A 87 12.33 10.95 5.78
N GLY A 88 11.55 10.37 6.69
CA GLY A 88 12.07 10.03 8.01
C GLY A 88 12.96 8.80 7.97
N ARG A 89 13.70 8.57 9.06
CA ARG A 89 14.50 7.35 9.24
C ARG A 89 13.60 6.19 9.67
N PHE A 90 12.78 5.71 8.73
CA PHE A 90 11.69 4.76 9.01
C PHE A 90 12.14 3.42 9.61
N TRP A 91 13.41 3.06 9.38
CA TRP A 91 14.06 1.88 9.93
C TRP A 91 14.45 2.01 11.41
N THR A 92 14.26 3.18 12.02
CA THR A 92 14.65 3.42 13.41
C THR A 92 13.49 3.13 14.38
N ALA A 93 13.82 2.71 15.60
CA ALA A 93 12.84 2.43 16.65
C ALA A 93 11.97 3.65 17.03
N PRO A 94 12.49 4.89 17.12
CA PRO A 94 11.65 6.07 17.39
C PRO A 94 10.58 6.30 16.32
N PHE A 95 10.94 6.20 15.03
CA PHE A 95 9.97 6.32 13.95
C PHE A 95 8.93 5.18 14.00
N GLY A 96 9.38 3.95 14.26
CA GLY A 96 8.49 2.80 14.43
C GLY A 96 7.49 2.94 15.57
N THR A 97 7.91 3.51 16.71
CA THR A 97 7.01 3.80 17.83
C THR A 97 5.95 4.82 17.44
N ALA A 98 6.32 5.89 16.74
CA ALA A 98 5.37 6.88 16.25
C ALA A 98 4.39 6.29 15.22
N TYR A 99 4.85 5.40 14.33
CA TYR A 99 3.96 4.72 13.39
C TYR A 99 2.98 3.76 14.09
N ARG A 100 3.42 3.04 15.13
CA ARG A 100 2.52 2.19 15.94
C ARG A 100 1.46 3.02 16.66
N ASP A 101 1.82 4.18 17.20
CA ASP A 101 0.84 5.11 17.77
C ASP A 101 -0.20 5.54 16.72
N LEU A 102 0.23 5.92 15.51
CA LEU A 102 -0.68 6.21 14.41
C LEU A 102 -1.64 5.04 14.13
N GLN A 103 -1.13 3.81 14.00
CA GLN A 103 -1.97 2.63 13.73
C GLN A 103 -2.95 2.34 14.87
N ASN A 104 -2.52 2.47 16.14
CA ASN A 104 -3.40 2.33 17.30
C ASN A 104 -4.57 3.32 17.24
N GLN A 105 -4.28 4.59 16.95
CA GLN A 105 -5.32 5.62 16.89
C GLN A 105 -6.25 5.43 15.68
N LEU A 106 -5.70 5.04 14.52
CA LEU A 106 -6.50 4.73 13.34
C LEU A 106 -7.44 3.54 13.59
N ALA A 107 -6.92 2.44 14.12
CA ALA A 107 -7.72 1.26 14.43
C ALA A 107 -8.80 1.57 15.47
N ALA A 108 -8.45 2.27 16.56
CA ALA A 108 -9.40 2.67 17.59
C ALA A 108 -10.56 3.52 17.05
N LYS A 109 -10.31 4.35 16.03
CA LYS A 109 -11.34 5.20 15.42
C LYS A 109 -12.11 4.52 14.29
N TYR A 110 -11.44 3.66 13.50
CA TYR A 110 -11.94 3.24 12.20
C TYR A 110 -12.14 1.74 12.01
N ASP A 111 -11.62 0.86 12.88
CA ASP A 111 -11.68 -0.59 12.64
C ASP A 111 -13.11 -1.14 12.61
N ALA A 112 -14.03 -0.53 13.35
CA ALA A 112 -15.45 -0.90 13.38
C ALA A 112 -16.30 -0.18 12.31
N VAL A 113 -15.70 0.60 11.41
CA VAL A 113 -16.43 1.34 10.36
C VAL A 113 -16.69 0.40 9.18
N PRO A 114 -17.95 0.01 8.90
CA PRO A 114 -18.26 -1.04 7.92
C PRO A 114 -17.95 -0.66 6.47
N GLU A 115 -17.81 0.64 6.18
CA GLU A 115 -17.37 1.14 4.88
C GLU A 115 -15.88 0.86 4.63
N ILE A 116 -15.06 0.71 5.68
CA ILE A 116 -13.62 0.48 5.53
C ILE A 116 -13.34 -1.01 5.42
N LEU A 117 -12.88 -1.44 4.24
CA LEU A 117 -12.58 -2.84 3.96
C LEU A 117 -11.11 -3.18 4.24
N GLN A 118 -10.23 -2.21 3.98
CA GLN A 118 -8.80 -2.43 4.01
C GLN A 118 -8.04 -1.14 4.37
N THR A 119 -6.94 -1.26 5.10
CA THR A 119 -5.90 -0.25 5.29
C THR A 119 -4.57 -0.72 4.70
N GLU A 120 -3.62 0.17 4.46
CA GLU A 120 -2.35 -0.16 3.81
C GLU A 120 -1.17 -0.09 4.79
N ILE A 121 -0.32 -1.13 4.76
CA ILE A 121 0.95 -1.19 5.49
C ILE A 121 1.96 -0.31 4.77
N SER A 122 2.44 0.72 5.46
CA SER A 122 3.13 1.83 4.79
C SER A 122 4.27 2.48 5.56
N ARG A 123 4.69 1.95 6.72
CA ARG A 123 5.75 2.56 7.54
C ARG A 123 7.05 2.63 6.74
N CYS A 124 7.48 1.48 6.25
CA CYS A 124 8.77 1.31 5.64
C CYS A 124 8.61 1.68 4.18
N THR A 125 8.30 2.94 3.87
CA THR A 125 8.08 3.43 2.51
C THR A 125 8.84 4.72 2.26
N THR A 126 9.02 5.06 0.98
CA THR A 126 9.69 6.28 0.55
C THR A 126 8.71 7.22 -0.16
N TYR A 127 8.58 7.16 -1.49
CA TYR A 127 7.65 8.02 -2.23
C TYR A 127 6.27 7.39 -2.41
N TRP A 128 6.25 6.13 -2.86
CA TRP A 128 5.04 5.33 -3.02
C TRP A 128 4.75 4.54 -1.75
N THR A 129 3.48 4.19 -1.50
CA THR A 129 3.10 3.29 -0.41
C THR A 129 3.38 1.82 -0.75
N GLU A 130 4.61 1.56 -1.21
CA GLU A 130 5.08 0.23 -1.62
C GLU A 130 6.37 -0.09 -0.85
N PRO A 131 6.30 -0.84 0.27
CA PRO A 131 7.48 -1.07 1.10
C PRO A 131 8.64 -1.73 0.34
N TYR A 132 8.35 -2.60 -0.61
CA TYR A 132 9.40 -3.32 -1.34
C TYR A 132 9.92 -2.57 -2.59
N TYR A 133 9.24 -1.48 -2.99
CA TYR A 133 9.66 -0.64 -4.09
C TYR A 133 10.36 0.62 -3.58
N ARG A 134 11.67 0.53 -3.41
CA ARG A 134 12.49 1.65 -2.91
C ARG A 134 12.94 2.56 -4.05
N GLN A 135 13.06 3.86 -3.80
CA GLN A 135 13.53 4.83 -4.81
C GLN A 135 15.07 4.97 -4.82
N TRP A 136 15.76 3.85 -5.05
CA TRP A 136 17.23 3.80 -5.11
C TRP A 136 17.83 4.24 -6.44
N GLN A 137 17.13 5.04 -7.26
CA GLN A 137 17.55 5.31 -8.64
C GLN A 137 18.85 6.11 -8.76
N THR A 138 19.29 6.82 -7.71
CA THR A 138 20.50 7.68 -7.76
C THR A 138 21.50 7.32 -6.67
N ASP A 139 22.80 7.41 -6.98
CA ASP A 139 23.89 7.26 -6.01
C ASP A 139 23.72 8.23 -4.84
N ARG A 140 23.29 9.46 -5.12
CA ARG A 140 23.06 10.48 -4.08
C ARG A 140 22.00 10.05 -3.07
N THR A 141 20.88 9.47 -3.53
CA THR A 141 19.87 8.92 -2.61
C THR A 141 20.49 7.78 -1.79
N ARG A 142 21.16 6.83 -2.45
CA ARG A 142 21.74 5.65 -1.77
C ARG A 142 22.74 6.05 -0.68
N GLN A 143 23.67 6.95 -1.03
CA GLN A 143 24.67 7.45 -0.09
C GLN A 143 24.03 8.19 1.09
N ALA A 144 23.02 9.04 0.85
CA ALA A 144 22.34 9.75 1.93
C ALA A 144 21.67 8.81 2.95
N PHE A 145 21.12 7.67 2.50
CA PHE A 145 20.58 6.65 3.41
C PHE A 145 21.67 5.93 4.18
N LEU A 146 22.76 5.53 3.51
CA LEU A 146 23.91 4.89 4.17
C LEU A 146 24.56 5.82 5.21
N ASP A 147 24.77 7.10 4.88
CA ASP A 147 25.28 8.12 5.80
C ASP A 147 24.35 8.36 7.00
N ALA A 148 23.03 8.18 6.79
CA ALA A 148 22.03 8.24 7.85
C ALA A 148 21.95 6.94 8.69
N GLY A 149 22.79 5.94 8.43
CA GLY A 149 22.83 4.69 9.17
C GLY A 149 21.75 3.69 8.75
N TYR A 150 21.24 3.78 7.53
CA TYR A 150 20.41 2.72 6.96
C TYR A 150 21.27 1.46 6.70
N THR A 151 20.77 0.30 7.11
CA THR A 151 21.34 -1.00 6.76
C THR A 151 20.26 -1.94 6.26
N ALA A 152 20.65 -2.99 5.55
CA ALA A 152 19.72 -4.02 5.11
C ALA A 152 19.02 -4.69 6.30
N GLU A 153 19.74 -4.95 7.40
CA GLU A 153 19.21 -5.56 8.61
C GLU A 153 18.20 -4.66 9.31
N ALA A 154 18.46 -3.34 9.34
CA ALA A 154 17.52 -2.38 9.91
C ALA A 154 16.23 -2.27 9.07
N ASP A 155 16.31 -2.39 7.74
CA ASP A 155 15.13 -2.44 6.89
C ASP A 155 14.37 -3.76 7.06
N ASP A 156 15.06 -4.87 7.26
CA ASP A 156 14.41 -6.16 7.55
C ASP A 156 13.60 -6.08 8.85
N VAL A 157 14.18 -5.49 9.90
CA VAL A 157 13.47 -5.19 11.15
C VAL A 157 12.28 -4.27 10.88
N CYS A 158 12.44 -3.24 10.06
CA CYS A 158 11.34 -2.35 9.70
C CYS A 158 10.15 -3.12 9.10
N HIS A 159 10.39 -3.94 8.07
CA HIS A 159 9.35 -4.71 7.38
C HIS A 159 8.59 -5.64 8.35
N THR A 160 9.31 -6.31 9.25
CA THR A 160 8.63 -7.17 10.23
C THR A 160 7.83 -6.39 11.27
N GLU A 161 8.32 -5.22 11.69
CA GLU A 161 7.65 -4.36 12.68
C GLU A 161 6.45 -3.60 12.09
N GLU A 162 6.49 -3.19 10.83
CA GLU A 162 5.33 -2.53 10.20
C GLU A 162 4.15 -3.48 10.04
N ILE A 163 4.41 -4.75 9.73
CA ILE A 163 3.38 -5.79 9.70
C ILE A 163 2.78 -5.97 11.10
N ARG A 164 3.61 -6.06 12.15
CA ARG A 164 3.13 -6.17 13.54
C ARG A 164 2.37 -4.93 14.00
N ALA A 165 2.72 -3.74 13.50
CA ALA A 165 2.00 -2.50 13.83
C ALA A 165 0.52 -2.54 13.38
N HIS A 166 0.18 -3.41 12.43
CA HIS A 166 -1.17 -3.60 11.94
C HIS A 166 -1.97 -4.67 12.68
N ASP A 167 -1.39 -5.33 13.68
CA ASP A 167 -2.12 -6.35 14.46
C ASP A 167 -3.33 -5.77 15.23
N VAL A 168 -3.31 -4.45 15.46
CA VAL A 168 -4.37 -3.69 16.14
C VAL A 168 -5.68 -3.59 15.36
N TRP A 169 -5.68 -3.90 14.06
CA TRP A 169 -6.88 -3.93 13.22
C TRP A 169 -7.55 -5.29 13.30
N ALA A 170 -8.58 -5.45 14.14
CA ALA A 170 -9.20 -6.75 14.36
C ALA A 170 -10.17 -7.16 13.24
N GLN A 171 -10.81 -6.19 12.58
CA GLN A 171 -11.83 -6.45 11.54
C GLN A 171 -11.35 -6.03 10.15
N THR A 172 -10.71 -4.87 10.07
CA THR A 172 -10.22 -4.30 8.82
C THR A 172 -8.97 -5.05 8.36
N ARG A 173 -8.94 -5.39 7.07
CA ARG A 173 -7.77 -6.04 6.47
C ARG A 173 -6.61 -5.07 6.30
N SER A 174 -5.39 -5.56 6.31
CA SER A 174 -4.17 -4.78 6.09
C SER A 174 -3.45 -5.25 4.83
N GLY A 175 -3.36 -4.38 3.82
CA GLY A 175 -2.69 -4.63 2.56
C GLY A 175 -1.18 -4.46 2.65
N LEU A 176 -0.43 -5.49 2.27
CA LEU A 176 1.01 -5.44 2.07
C LEU A 176 1.30 -5.42 0.57
N SER A 177 1.67 -4.25 0.05
CA SER A 177 2.06 -4.09 -1.34
C SER A 177 3.48 -4.62 -1.58
N VAL A 178 3.58 -5.72 -2.31
CA VAL A 178 4.82 -6.42 -2.65
C VAL A 178 5.25 -6.15 -4.08
N SER A 179 6.56 -6.11 -4.25
CA SER A 179 7.27 -6.06 -5.53
C SER A 179 8.59 -6.81 -5.36
N PRO A 180 9.34 -7.10 -6.44
CA PRO A 180 10.70 -7.60 -6.28
C PRO A 180 11.52 -6.62 -5.43
N PHE A 181 11.96 -7.02 -4.23
CA PHE A 181 12.49 -6.08 -3.25
C PHE A 181 13.82 -5.46 -3.71
N TRP A 182 13.90 -4.12 -3.69
CA TRP A 182 15.12 -3.39 -4.02
C TRP A 182 16.00 -3.28 -2.78
N ARG A 183 16.91 -4.24 -2.59
CA ARG A 183 17.79 -4.30 -1.43
C ARG A 183 19.06 -3.48 -1.65
N LEU A 184 19.29 -2.49 -0.79
CA LEU A 184 20.51 -1.68 -0.78
C LEU A 184 21.60 -2.35 0.08
N SER A 185 22.79 -2.54 -0.49
CA SER A 185 23.96 -3.06 0.23
C SER A 185 24.83 -1.94 0.79
N ALA A 186 25.67 -2.28 1.77
CA ALA A 186 26.55 -1.34 2.47
C ALA A 186 27.53 -0.58 1.54
N ASN A 187 27.85 -1.13 0.37
CA ASN A 187 28.69 -0.49 -0.64
C ASN A 187 27.91 0.38 -1.65
N GLY A 188 26.62 0.65 -1.41
CA GLY A 188 25.77 1.44 -2.31
C GLY A 188 25.19 0.68 -3.50
N GLY A 189 25.47 -0.63 -3.62
CA GLY A 189 24.88 -1.50 -4.64
C GLY A 189 23.40 -1.79 -4.37
N VAL A 190 22.63 -2.05 -5.44
CA VAL A 190 21.22 -2.45 -5.34
C VAL A 190 21.04 -3.78 -6.05
N ARG A 191 20.35 -4.71 -5.39
CA ARG A 191 19.96 -6.00 -5.98
C ARG A 191 18.50 -6.31 -5.69
N TYR A 192 17.90 -7.11 -6.55
CA TYR A 192 16.60 -7.71 -6.28
C TYR A 192 16.76 -8.86 -5.29
N ASP A 193 15.87 -8.92 -4.30
CA ASP A 193 15.82 -10.00 -3.31
C ASP A 193 14.42 -10.62 -3.26
N MET A 194 14.14 -11.51 -4.21
CA MET A 194 12.84 -12.16 -4.33
C MET A 194 12.56 -13.14 -3.19
N ALA A 195 13.59 -13.84 -2.70
CA ALA A 195 13.44 -14.75 -1.55
C ALA A 195 12.94 -13.97 -0.33
N TYR A 196 13.51 -12.79 -0.08
CA TYR A 196 13.05 -11.93 1.00
C TYR A 196 11.61 -11.42 0.79
N THR A 197 11.23 -11.01 -0.43
CA THR A 197 9.83 -10.66 -0.74
C THR A 197 8.89 -11.80 -0.38
N GLU A 198 9.21 -13.04 -0.76
CA GLU A 198 8.40 -14.23 -0.43
C GLU A 198 8.34 -14.54 1.07
N ASP A 199 9.46 -14.41 1.78
CA ASP A 199 9.50 -14.56 3.23
C ASP A 199 8.58 -13.56 3.91
N MET A 200 8.54 -12.32 3.45
CA MET A 200 7.66 -11.31 4.02
C MET A 200 6.17 -11.53 3.69
N MET A 201 5.86 -12.07 2.51
CA MET A 201 4.48 -12.50 2.21
C MET A 201 4.00 -13.58 3.20
N ARG A 202 4.83 -14.60 3.42
CA ARG A 202 4.55 -15.67 4.41
C ARG A 202 4.48 -15.11 5.83
N TYR A 203 5.40 -14.22 6.19
CA TYR A 203 5.43 -13.61 7.51
C TYR A 203 4.17 -12.77 7.78
N CYS A 204 3.72 -11.97 6.80
CA CYS A 204 2.47 -11.23 6.90
C CYS A 204 1.26 -12.14 7.16
N ARG A 205 1.17 -13.27 6.45
CA ARG A 205 0.17 -14.31 6.70
C ARG A 205 0.30 -14.93 8.09
N SER A 206 1.52 -15.15 8.58
CA SER A 206 1.71 -15.73 9.91
C SER A 206 1.27 -14.79 11.04
N VAL A 207 1.39 -13.47 10.86
CA VAL A 207 1.04 -12.47 11.87
C VAL A 207 -0.44 -12.09 11.81
N LEU A 208 -0.95 -11.81 10.61
CA LEU A 208 -2.29 -11.24 10.44
C LEU A 208 -3.32 -12.27 9.92
N GLY A 209 -2.87 -13.48 9.57
CA GLY A 209 -3.73 -14.52 9.00
C GLY A 209 -4.40 -14.05 7.68
N PRO A 210 -5.71 -14.28 7.51
CA PRO A 210 -6.47 -13.72 6.39
C PRO A 210 -6.53 -12.21 6.37
N ARG A 211 -6.26 -11.50 7.47
CA ARG A 211 -6.29 -10.03 7.47
C ARG A 211 -5.16 -9.45 6.63
N CYS A 212 -4.06 -10.16 6.39
CA CYS A 212 -3.03 -9.71 5.45
C CYS A 212 -3.57 -9.80 4.01
N VAL A 213 -3.68 -8.71 3.26
CA VAL A 213 -3.98 -8.79 1.81
C VAL A 213 -2.68 -8.59 1.06
N LEU A 214 -2.26 -9.57 0.26
CA LEU A 214 -1.03 -9.44 -0.52
C LEU A 214 -1.35 -8.66 -1.79
N GLU A 215 -0.64 -7.55 -2.02
CA GLU A 215 -0.95 -6.65 -3.13
C GLU A 215 0.21 -6.47 -4.10
N ASN A 216 -0.07 -6.21 -5.38
CA ASN A 216 0.96 -5.71 -6.31
C ASN A 216 0.42 -4.56 -7.17
N TYR A 217 1.19 -3.46 -7.28
CA TYR A 217 0.74 -2.24 -7.97
C TYR A 217 1.26 -2.08 -9.39
N SER A 218 1.66 -3.19 -10.01
CA SER A 218 2.23 -3.21 -11.35
C SER A 218 1.42 -4.03 -12.36
N LEU A 219 0.15 -4.34 -12.03
CA LEU A 219 -0.71 -5.17 -12.88
C LEU A 219 -0.90 -4.52 -14.25
N ARG A 220 -0.53 -5.26 -15.30
CA ARG A 220 -0.55 -4.79 -16.69
C ARG A 220 -0.63 -5.98 -17.64
N TRP A 221 -0.89 -5.70 -18.91
CA TRP A 221 -0.80 -6.72 -19.95
C TRP A 221 0.05 -6.26 -21.14
N PRO A 222 0.98 -7.09 -21.65
CA PRO A 222 1.38 -8.39 -21.11
C PRO A 222 2.00 -8.28 -19.72
N LEU A 223 1.94 -9.37 -18.94
CA LEU A 223 2.56 -9.41 -17.62
C LEU A 223 4.06 -9.11 -17.72
N LEU A 224 4.59 -8.52 -16.66
CA LEU A 224 6.04 -8.34 -16.52
C LEU A 224 6.73 -9.68 -16.34
N SER A 225 7.86 -9.85 -17.01
CA SER A 225 8.69 -11.04 -16.91
C SER A 225 9.83 -10.90 -15.90
N GLY A 226 10.59 -11.99 -15.70
CA GLY A 226 11.76 -12.05 -14.83
C GLY A 226 11.35 -12.17 -13.37
N HIS A 227 11.81 -11.25 -12.51
CA HIS A 227 11.43 -11.29 -11.08
C HIS A 227 9.93 -11.15 -10.84
N TYR A 228 9.18 -10.58 -11.79
CA TYR A 228 7.72 -10.51 -11.69
C TYR A 228 7.03 -11.83 -12.02
N ASP A 229 7.62 -12.71 -12.84
CA ASP A 229 7.09 -14.06 -13.04
C ASP A 229 7.15 -14.83 -11.70
N GLN A 230 8.28 -14.74 -11.00
CA GLN A 230 8.46 -15.32 -9.67
C GLN A 230 7.48 -14.72 -8.65
N LEU A 231 7.30 -13.39 -8.67
CA LEU A 231 6.36 -12.72 -7.77
C LEU A 231 4.92 -13.20 -7.99
N HIS A 232 4.47 -13.23 -9.23
CA HIS A 232 3.10 -13.65 -9.55
C HIS A 232 2.87 -15.13 -9.21
N ALA A 233 3.85 -16.00 -9.50
CA ALA A 233 3.77 -17.40 -9.11
C ALA A 233 3.69 -17.58 -7.58
N ALA A 234 4.44 -16.78 -6.81
CA ALA A 234 4.39 -16.83 -5.36
C ALA A 234 3.06 -16.29 -4.79
N LEU A 235 2.48 -15.25 -5.39
CA LEU A 235 1.15 -14.73 -5.04
C LEU A 235 0.08 -15.80 -5.31
N GLU A 236 0.10 -16.43 -6.49
CA GLU A 236 -0.84 -17.49 -6.87
C GLU A 236 -0.70 -18.71 -5.92
N ALA A 237 0.52 -19.11 -5.59
CA ALA A 237 0.78 -20.23 -4.68
C ALA A 237 0.32 -19.97 -3.24
N LEU A 238 0.41 -18.72 -2.74
CA LEU A 238 -0.10 -18.35 -1.42
C LEU A 238 -1.61 -18.15 -1.41
N GLY A 239 -2.20 -17.78 -2.55
CA GLY A 239 -3.63 -17.64 -2.72
C GLY A 239 -4.25 -16.45 -1.95
N PRO A 240 -5.59 -16.37 -1.97
CA PRO A 240 -6.33 -15.23 -1.42
C PRO A 240 -6.27 -15.09 0.11
N PRO A 241 -6.50 -13.87 0.63
CA PRO A 241 -6.85 -12.67 -0.13
C PRO A 241 -5.72 -11.99 -0.88
N LEU A 242 -5.95 -11.73 -2.16
CA LEU A 242 -5.04 -10.99 -3.04
C LEU A 242 -5.73 -9.71 -3.52
N ALA A 243 -4.95 -8.67 -3.73
CA ALA A 243 -5.39 -7.46 -4.42
C ALA A 243 -4.34 -6.99 -5.42
N PHE A 244 -4.76 -6.22 -6.42
CA PHE A 244 -3.82 -5.59 -7.36
C PHE A 244 -4.16 -4.13 -7.55
N GLN A 245 -3.20 -3.37 -8.03
CA GLN A 245 -3.46 -2.07 -8.66
C GLN A 245 -2.93 -2.13 -10.09
N THR A 246 -3.78 -1.73 -11.04
CA THR A 246 -3.37 -1.57 -12.43
C THR A 246 -2.25 -0.54 -12.54
N ALA A 247 -1.25 -0.85 -13.37
CA ALA A 247 -0.15 0.05 -13.67
C ALA A 247 -0.68 1.37 -14.23
N ASN A 248 0.15 2.41 -14.17
CA ASN A 248 -0.23 3.72 -14.69
C ASN A 248 -0.69 3.65 -16.17
N PRO A 249 -1.48 4.63 -16.66
CA PRO A 249 -2.08 4.59 -17.98
C PRO A 249 -1.11 4.32 -19.14
N ALA A 250 0.13 4.81 -19.03
CA ALA A 250 1.16 4.61 -20.05
C ALA A 250 1.75 3.19 -20.07
N LYS A 251 1.48 2.37 -19.07
CA LYS A 251 2.07 1.04 -18.88
C LYS A 251 1.07 -0.11 -18.77
N VAL A 252 -0.22 0.18 -18.59
CA VAL A 252 -1.24 -0.86 -18.34
C VAL A 252 -1.44 -1.80 -19.54
N GLY A 253 -1.25 -1.29 -20.77
CA GLY A 253 -1.48 -2.06 -21.99
C GLY A 253 -2.94 -2.49 -22.13
N ASP A 254 -3.20 -3.77 -22.39
CA ASP A 254 -4.56 -4.31 -22.41
C ASP A 254 -5.09 -4.47 -20.98
N TRP A 255 -5.75 -3.42 -20.49
CA TRP A 255 -6.33 -3.41 -19.15
C TRP A 255 -7.33 -4.53 -18.93
N TYR A 256 -8.11 -4.94 -19.95
CA TYR A 256 -9.14 -5.96 -19.78
C TYR A 256 -8.51 -7.35 -19.64
N ALA A 257 -7.47 -7.64 -20.42
CA ALA A 257 -6.68 -8.86 -20.24
C ALA A 257 -6.00 -8.90 -18.86
N ALA A 258 -5.44 -7.76 -18.42
CA ALA A 258 -4.82 -7.65 -17.09
C ALA A 258 -5.82 -7.94 -15.95
N LEU A 259 -7.02 -7.38 -16.03
CA LEU A 259 -8.09 -7.59 -15.06
C LEU A 259 -8.60 -9.04 -15.06
N ASN A 260 -8.77 -9.65 -16.23
CA ASN A 260 -9.19 -11.06 -16.32
C ASN A 260 -8.15 -11.99 -15.71
N TRP A 261 -6.86 -11.77 -15.98
CA TRP A 261 -5.78 -12.54 -15.37
C TRP A 261 -5.82 -12.43 -13.84
N ALA A 262 -5.98 -11.23 -13.29
CA ALA A 262 -6.09 -11.05 -11.85
C ALA A 262 -7.29 -11.83 -11.26
N ALA A 263 -8.43 -11.80 -11.94
CA ALA A 263 -9.60 -12.58 -11.54
C ALA A 263 -9.36 -14.10 -11.64
N ASP A 264 -8.63 -14.57 -12.66
CA ASP A 264 -8.30 -16.00 -12.86
C ASP A 264 -7.46 -16.56 -11.71
N ILE A 265 -6.51 -15.79 -11.17
CA ILE A 265 -5.64 -16.24 -10.06
C ILE A 265 -6.27 -16.06 -8.66
N GLY A 266 -7.56 -15.74 -8.58
CA GLY A 266 -8.29 -15.67 -7.30
C GLY A 266 -8.22 -14.31 -6.58
N THR A 267 -7.91 -13.22 -7.28
CA THR A 267 -7.87 -11.86 -6.70
C THR A 267 -9.24 -11.40 -6.20
N ASN A 268 -9.29 -10.72 -5.05
CA ASN A 268 -10.55 -10.19 -4.49
C ASN A 268 -10.84 -8.73 -4.86
N SER A 269 -9.81 -7.93 -5.17
CA SER A 269 -10.01 -6.55 -5.60
C SER A 269 -8.91 -6.06 -6.53
N VAL A 270 -9.26 -5.16 -7.44
CA VAL A 270 -8.30 -4.46 -8.29
C VAL A 270 -8.56 -2.96 -8.23
N GLU A 271 -7.57 -2.20 -7.80
CA GLU A 271 -7.56 -0.74 -7.91
C GLU A 271 -7.25 -0.32 -9.35
N LEU A 272 -8.14 0.47 -9.93
CA LEU A 272 -8.02 0.94 -11.30
C LEU A 272 -7.22 2.24 -11.36
N ASN A 273 -6.37 2.38 -12.38
CA ASN A 273 -5.54 3.56 -12.64
C ASN A 273 -6.40 4.75 -13.10
N GLN A 274 -5.79 5.92 -13.34
CA GLN A 274 -6.56 7.14 -13.62
C GLN A 274 -7.35 7.14 -14.93
N MET A 275 -7.10 6.22 -15.87
CA MET A 275 -7.85 6.12 -17.12
C MET A 275 -9.11 5.27 -17.00
N TYR A 276 -9.40 4.67 -15.84
CA TYR A 276 -10.59 3.84 -15.66
C TYR A 276 -11.95 4.47 -16.06
N PRO A 277 -12.15 5.81 -16.07
CA PRO A 277 -13.39 6.39 -16.60
C PRO A 277 -13.60 6.13 -18.10
N THR A 278 -12.57 5.72 -18.83
CA THR A 278 -12.64 5.37 -20.25
C THR A 278 -12.79 3.87 -20.49
N TYR A 279 -12.74 3.05 -19.44
CA TYR A 279 -12.92 1.60 -19.56
C TYR A 279 -14.39 1.27 -19.83
N ASP A 280 -14.61 0.21 -20.60
CA ASP A 280 -15.95 -0.28 -20.92
C ASP A 280 -16.64 -0.79 -19.64
N VAL A 281 -17.80 -0.20 -19.31
CA VAL A 281 -18.50 -0.48 -18.06
C VAL A 281 -19.06 -1.91 -17.99
N THR A 282 -19.47 -2.49 -19.12
CA THR A 282 -19.99 -3.87 -19.17
C THR A 282 -18.87 -4.87 -18.89
N ARG A 283 -17.69 -4.61 -19.46
CA ARG A 283 -16.48 -5.41 -19.20
C ARG A 283 -16.00 -5.26 -17.77
N LEU A 284 -16.03 -4.06 -17.20
CA LEU A 284 -15.71 -3.85 -15.79
C LEU A 284 -16.66 -4.62 -14.87
N ASP A 285 -17.96 -4.57 -15.14
CA ASP A 285 -18.98 -5.27 -14.35
C ASP A 285 -18.77 -6.79 -14.40
N ALA A 286 -18.52 -7.33 -15.59
CA ALA A 286 -18.23 -8.76 -15.78
C ALA A 286 -16.97 -9.21 -15.01
N VAL A 287 -15.91 -8.39 -14.94
CA VAL A 287 -14.74 -8.69 -14.11
C VAL A 287 -15.10 -8.54 -12.62
N GLY A 288 -15.84 -7.50 -12.26
CA GLY A 288 -16.31 -7.25 -10.90
C GLY A 288 -17.03 -8.45 -10.31
N ASP A 289 -17.96 -9.05 -11.06
CA ASP A 289 -18.66 -10.29 -10.65
C ASP A 289 -17.70 -11.43 -10.35
N ARG A 290 -16.64 -11.59 -11.15
CA ARG A 290 -15.63 -12.62 -10.94
C ARG A 290 -14.78 -12.35 -9.71
N LEU A 291 -14.38 -11.10 -9.48
CA LEU A 291 -13.63 -10.71 -8.28
C LEU A 291 -14.48 -10.92 -7.01
N ARG A 292 -15.78 -10.61 -7.05
CA ARG A 292 -16.73 -10.84 -5.95
C ARG A 292 -16.96 -12.32 -5.67
N ALA A 293 -16.92 -13.17 -6.70
CA ALA A 293 -17.07 -14.61 -6.57
C ALA A 293 -15.81 -15.32 -6.01
N ASN A 294 -14.64 -14.68 -6.08
CA ASN A 294 -13.42 -15.24 -5.54
C ASN A 294 -13.50 -15.36 -4.01
N PRO A 295 -13.00 -16.47 -3.42
CA PRO A 295 -13.12 -16.70 -1.99
C PRO A 295 -12.42 -15.57 -1.23
N PRO A 296 -13.00 -15.06 -0.13
CA PRO A 296 -12.46 -13.92 0.60
C PRO A 296 -11.10 -14.20 1.28
N GLY A 297 -10.58 -15.42 1.13
CA GLY A 297 -9.50 -16.07 1.88
C GLY A 297 -9.88 -16.33 3.34
N GLY A 298 -9.54 -17.53 3.80
CA GLY A 298 -10.01 -18.12 5.06
C GLY A 298 -9.29 -17.64 6.31
#